data_AF-A0A1Q3PDS6-F1
#
_entry.id   AF-A0A1Q3PDS6-F1
#
_cell.length_a   1.000
_cell.length_b   1.000
_cell.length_c   1.000
_cell.angle_alpha   90.00
_cell.angle_beta   90.00
_cell.angle_gamma   90.00
#
_symmetry.space_group_name_H-M   'P 1'
#
loop_
_entity.id
_entity.type
_entity.pdbx_description
1 polymer ?
#
loop_
_entity_poly.entity_id
_entity_poly.type
_entity_poly.pdbx_seq_one_letter_code
_entity_poly.pdbx_strand_id
1 'polypeptide(L)' 'MASARLVEKRFGAAVQPSNGYSIRNYLNKVLEERQLAAVPVMEINDIHTLLKLVGRGGWVTVLMSSTIVDQPQPRR' A
#
# COMPACT_ATOMS: atom_id res chain seq x y z
N MET A 1 -2.83 -10.10 -38.00
CA MET A 1 -3.36 -10.30 -36.63
C MET A 1 -2.39 -9.68 -35.64
N ALA A 2 -2.71 -8.53 -35.06
CA ALA A 2 -1.86 -7.86 -34.07
C ALA A 2 -2.22 -8.39 -32.67
N SER A 3 -1.27 -9.03 -32.01
CA SER A 3 -1.41 -9.47 -30.61
C SER A 3 -1.22 -8.25 -29.71
N ALA A 4 -2.28 -7.82 -29.04
CA ALA A 4 -2.19 -6.83 -27.98
C ALA A 4 -1.53 -7.49 -26.77
N ARG A 5 -0.27 -7.16 -26.48
CA ARG A 5 0.35 -7.47 -25.19
C ARG A 5 -0.16 -6.46 -24.18
N LEU A 6 -0.94 -6.94 -23.20
CA LEU A 6 -1.18 -6.20 -21.98
C LEU A 6 0.17 -6.02 -21.27
N VAL A 7 0.74 -4.83 -21.38
CA VAL A 7 1.87 -4.44 -20.53
C VAL A 7 1.27 -4.14 -19.16
N GLU A 8 1.16 -5.16 -18.31
CA GLU A 8 0.91 -4.94 -16.90
C GLU A 8 2.11 -4.18 -16.34
N LYS A 9 1.96 -2.86 -16.20
CA LYS A 9 2.83 -2.06 -15.35
C LYS A 9 2.69 -2.68 -13.96
N ARG A 10 3.65 -3.49 -13.53
CA ARG A 10 3.71 -4.03 -12.16
C ARG A 10 3.83 -2.84 -11.20
N PHE A 11 2.69 -2.34 -10.75
CA PHE A 11 2.63 -1.59 -9.51
C PHE A 11 3.16 -2.53 -8.41
N GLY A 12 3.99 -2.02 -7.50
CA GLY A 12 4.51 -2.83 -6.40
C GLY A 12 3.36 -3.54 -5.65
N ALA A 13 3.64 -4.70 -5.09
CA ALA A 13 2.64 -5.44 -4.32
C ALA A 13 2.16 -4.58 -3.13
N ALA A 14 0.85 -4.48 -2.95
CA ALA A 14 0.29 -3.67 -1.88
C ALA A 14 0.43 -4.37 -0.53
N VAL A 15 1.11 -3.74 0.41
CA VAL A 15 1.10 -4.08 1.83
C VAL A 15 0.34 -3.00 2.60
N GLN A 16 -0.51 -3.40 3.53
CA GLN A 16 -1.35 -2.46 4.26
C GLN A 16 -1.17 -2.61 5.77
N PRO A 17 -1.35 -1.52 6.54
CA PRO A 17 -1.58 -1.64 7.97
C PRO A 17 -2.77 -2.58 8.21
N SER A 18 -2.65 -3.42 9.23
CA SER A 18 -3.74 -4.30 9.66
C SER A 18 -4.99 -3.49 10.06
N ASN A 19 -6.13 -4.18 10.12
CA ASN A 19 -7.35 -3.59 10.68
C ASN A 19 -7.11 -3.05 12.11
N GLY A 20 -7.74 -1.92 12.42
CA GLY A 20 -7.56 -1.20 13.70
C GLY A 20 -6.75 0.10 13.57
N TYR A 21 -5.94 0.24 12.52
CA TYR A 21 -5.30 1.52 12.19
C TYR A 21 -6.33 2.50 11.59
N SER A 22 -6.31 3.75 12.04
CA SER A 22 -7.23 4.80 11.56
C SER A 22 -7.15 5.01 10.04
N ILE A 23 -5.94 4.98 9.47
CA ILE A 23 -5.73 5.05 8.02
C ILE A 23 -6.34 3.87 7.27
N ARG A 24 -6.30 2.66 7.84
CA ARG A 24 -6.90 1.49 7.20
C ARG A 24 -8.42 1.59 7.17
N ASN A 25 -9.01 2.07 8.26
CA ASN A 25 -10.46 2.32 8.31
C ASN A 25 -10.89 3.38 7.30
N TYR A 26 -10.11 4.47 7.16
CA TYR A 26 -10.38 5.50 6.16
C TYR A 26 -10.24 4.96 4.73
N LEU A 27 -9.18 4.21 4.45
CA LEU A 27 -8.96 3.59 3.14
C LEU A 27 -10.11 2.65 2.76
N ASN A 28 -10.55 1.80 3.70
CA ASN A 28 -11.67 0.88 3.47
C ASN A 28 -12.95 1.66 3.07
N LYS A 29 -13.26 2.77 3.76
CA LYS A 29 -14.42 3.62 3.42
C LYS A 29 -14.33 4.20 2.01
N VAL A 30 -13.17 4.76 1.66
CA VAL A 30 -12.94 5.33 0.31
C VAL A 30 -13.08 4.27 -0.77
N LEU A 31 -12.59 3.06 -0.52
CA LEU A 31 -12.71 1.95 -1.47
C LEU A 31 -14.16 1.48 -1.61
N GLU A 32 -14.88 1.36 -0.50
CA GLU A 32 -16.29 0.98 -0.46
C GLU A 32 -17.17 1.99 -1.23
N GLU A 33 -16.97 3.30 -1.01
CA GLU A 33 -17.66 4.37 -1.75
C GLU A 33 -17.42 4.30 -3.26
N ARG A 34 -16.29 3.72 -3.68
CA ARG A 34 -15.90 3.54 -5.07
C ARG A 34 -16.21 2.13 -5.60
N GLN A 35 -16.82 1.27 -4.79
CA GLN A 35 -17.08 -0.14 -5.11
C GLN A 35 -15.80 -0.89 -5.52
N LEU A 36 -14.67 -0.51 -4.93
CA LEU A 36 -13.38 -1.14 -5.11
C LEU A 36 -13.07 -2.03 -3.91
N ALA A 37 -12.38 -3.14 -4.16
CA ALA A 37 -11.79 -3.96 -3.11
C ALA A 37 -10.27 -3.76 -3.14
N ALA A 38 -9.68 -3.41 -1.99
CA ALA A 38 -8.25 -3.63 -1.81
C ALA A 38 -8.06 -5.02 -1.23
N VAL A 39 -7.46 -5.91 -2.01
CA VAL A 39 -6.93 -7.18 -1.51
C VAL A 39 -5.43 -6.97 -1.33
N PRO A 40 -4.96 -6.52 -0.15
CA PRO A 40 -3.53 -6.41 0.09
C PRO A 40 -2.90 -7.80 -0.02
N VAL A 41 -1.67 -7.85 -0.54
CA VAL A 41 -0.88 -9.08 -0.55
C VAL A 41 -0.53 -9.50 0.88
N MET A 42 -0.39 -8.52 1.78
CA MET A 42 -0.08 -8.74 3.19
C MET A 42 -0.61 -7.59 4.05
N GLU A 43 -1.06 -7.93 5.25
CA GLU A 43 -1.33 -6.97 6.31
C GLU A 43 -0.22 -7.01 7.38
N ILE A 44 0.23 -5.84 7.82
CA ILE A 44 1.29 -5.71 8.83
C ILE A 44 0.76 -4.87 9.99
N ASN A 45 0.88 -5.40 11.20
CA ASN A 45 0.39 -4.77 12.43
C ASN A 45 1.42 -3.86 13.11
N ASP A 46 2.66 -3.83 12.65
CA ASP A 46 3.75 -2.98 13.15
C ASP A 46 4.22 -2.00 12.06
N ILE A 47 4.09 -0.70 12.34
CA ILE A 47 4.42 0.36 11.39
C ILE A 47 5.92 0.36 11.02
N HIS A 48 6.80 0.04 11.96
CA HIS A 48 8.25 0.00 11.69
C HIS A 48 8.60 -1.09 10.68
N THR A 49 8.01 -2.28 10.84
CA THR A 49 8.18 -3.41 9.92
C THR A 49 7.60 -3.09 8.55
N LEU A 50 6.42 -2.47 8.49
CA LEU A 50 5.80 -2.01 7.25
C LEU A 50 6.71 -1.04 6.49
N LEU A 51 7.24 -0.02 7.16
CA LEU A 51 8.14 0.97 6.55
C LEU A 51 9.46 0.35 6.09
N LYS A 52 10.04 -0.58 6.86
CA LYS A 52 11.23 -1.33 6.44
C LYS A 52 10.97 -2.15 5.18
N LEU A 53 9.80 -2.78 5.06
CA LEU A 53 9.44 -3.57 3.89
C LEU A 53 9.30 -2.68 2.64
N VAL A 54 8.56 -1.58 2.78
CA VAL A 54 8.38 -0.60 1.70
C VAL A 54 9.72 0.01 1.27
N GLY A 55 10.60 0.33 2.23
CA GLY A 55 11.93 0.87 1.97
C GLY A 55 12.89 -0.09 1.25
N ARG A 56 12.59 -1.40 1.19
CA ARG A 56 13.34 -2.38 0.39
C ARG A 56 12.93 -2.41 -1.08
N GLY A 57 11.87 -1.69 -1.46
CA GLY A 57 11.33 -1.66 -2.82
C GLY A 57 10.42 -2.84 -3.14
N GLY A 58 9.68 -2.73 -4.25
CA GLY A 58 8.74 -3.76 -4.71
C GLY A 58 7.39 -3.79 -3.98
N TRP A 59 7.25 -2.98 -2.91
CA TRP A 59 6.05 -2.88 -2.10
C TRP A 59 5.54 -1.44 -2.02
N VAL A 60 4.23 -1.28 -1.95
CA VAL A 60 3.58 0.02 -1.75
C VAL A 60 2.61 -0.05 -0.58
N THR A 61 2.46 1.07 0.14
CA THR A 61 1.54 1.17 1.27
C THR A 61 0.87 2.53 1.33
N VAL A 62 -0.14 2.65 2.18
CA VAL A 62 -0.85 3.90 2.49
C VAL A 62 -0.77 4.14 4.00
N LEU A 63 -0.29 5.32 4.38
CA LEU A 63 -0.14 5.77 5.77
C LEU A 63 -0.66 7.20 5.92
N MET A 64 -0.97 7.60 7.15
CA MET A 64 -1.18 9.02 7.45
C MET A 64 0.13 9.76 7.23
N SER A 65 0.06 11.00 6.73
CA SER A 65 1.23 11.86 6.57
C SER A 65 2.00 12.01 7.88
N SER A 66 1.27 12.16 9.00
CA SER A 66 1.85 12.25 10.35
C SER A 66 2.68 11.03 10.78
N THR A 67 2.47 9.86 10.17
CA THR A 67 3.25 8.65 10.44
C THR A 67 4.62 8.67 9.76
N ILE A 68 4.79 9.46 8.69
CA ILE A 68 6.00 9.49 7.86
C ILE A 68 6.89 10.71 8.16
N VAL A 69 6.36 11.74 8.83
CA VAL A 69 7.07 13.02 9.08
C VAL A 69 8.45 12.82 9.73
N ASP A 70 8.64 11.80 10.55
CA ASP A 70 9.90 11.52 11.25
C ASP A 70 10.74 10.39 10.61
N GLN A 71 10.39 9.92 9.41
CA GLN A 71 11.04 8.77 8.76
C GLN A 71 11.83 9.20 7.52
N PRO A 72 13.04 8.63 7.29
CA PRO A 72 13.77 8.85 6.05
C PRO A 72 12.92 8.39 4.86
N GLN A 73 12.79 9.24 3.84
CA GLN A 73 12.08 8.89 2.61
C GLN A 73 12.70 7.62 1.98
N PRO A 74 11.89 6.61 1.62
CA PRO A 74 12.41 5.41 0.98
C PRO A 74 13.08 5.78 -0.36
N ARG A 75 14.28 5.24 -0.61
CA ARG A 75 15.03 5.51 -1.85
C ARG A 75 14.24 4.94 -3.03
N ARG A 76 14.02 5.79 -4.04
CA ARG A 76 13.32 5.44 -5.29
C ARG A 76 14.14 4.51 -6.17
#